data_AF-A0A3C0T8E7-F1
#
_entry.id   AF-A0A3C0T8E7-F1
#
_cell.length_a   1.000
_cell.length_b   1.000
_cell.length_c   1.000
_cell.angle_alpha   90.00
_cell.angle_beta   90.00
_cell.angle_gamma   90.00
#
_symmetry.space_group_name_H-M   'P 1'
#
loop_
_entity.id
_entity.type
_entity.pdbx_description
1 polymer ?
#
loop_
_entity_poly.entity_id
_entity_poly.type
_entity_poly.pdbx_seq_one_letter_code
_entity_poly.pdbx_strand_id
1 'polypeptide(L)'
;MFQGYEDESGLSVDPEHVQFWEVFGSFWWSVTCLGMVDQFRHGPDPSIERATIGRRATEGQVDCVNLLIPGPVAIPDPVRDEQNLDSPHAEELLAAVSAFLRDDVMQATEGRTRFLARVSANATDVVLREIRDLDLYRQMERESLCKLFSVENESLEALRWRLVEMLRGVDCRLDDEALQAHLRQTVVNQLAIDNPKYIGLKHALNSA
;
A
#
# COMPACT_ATOMS: atom_id res chain seq x y z
N MET A 1 26.81 0.96 -6.77
CA MET A 1 26.70 1.46 -5.39
C MET A 1 27.80 0.88 -4.52
N PHE A 2 27.94 -0.46 -4.41
CA PHE A 2 28.95 -1.10 -3.58
C PHE A 2 30.39 -0.71 -3.93
N GLN A 3 30.80 -0.83 -5.20
CA GLN A 3 32.15 -0.47 -5.63
C GLN A 3 32.59 0.92 -5.15
N GLY A 4 31.75 1.95 -5.32
CA GLY A 4 32.10 3.31 -4.90
C GLY A 4 32.21 3.47 -3.38
N TYR A 5 31.45 2.71 -2.59
CA TYR A 5 31.58 2.71 -1.13
C TYR A 5 32.86 1.97 -0.69
N GLU A 6 33.13 0.82 -1.31
CA GLU A 6 34.33 0.02 -1.01
C GLU A 6 35.61 0.78 -1.36
N ASP A 7 35.64 1.48 -2.50
CA ASP A 7 36.78 2.28 -2.95
C ASP A 7 37.13 3.42 -1.98
N GLU A 8 36.12 4.11 -1.44
CA GLU A 8 36.31 5.24 -0.53
C GLU A 8 36.53 4.82 0.93
N SER A 9 35.87 3.75 1.38
CA SER A 9 35.96 3.30 2.77
C SER A 9 37.11 2.32 3.03
N GLY A 10 37.60 1.63 1.99
CA GLY A 10 38.55 0.52 2.11
C GLY A 10 37.96 -0.73 2.78
N LEU A 11 36.65 -0.76 3.04
CA LEU A 11 35.94 -1.89 3.64
C LEU A 11 35.13 -2.61 2.57
N SER A 12 35.20 -3.95 2.55
CA SER A 12 34.34 -4.74 1.66
C SER A 12 32.91 -4.82 2.21
N VAL A 13 31.94 -4.77 1.30
CA VAL A 13 30.51 -4.82 1.61
C VAL A 13 29.99 -6.23 1.37
N ASP A 14 29.37 -6.81 2.40
CA ASP A 14 28.64 -8.07 2.29
C ASP A 14 27.22 -7.81 1.72
N PRO A 15 26.87 -8.34 0.52
CA PRO A 15 25.56 -8.16 -0.07
C PRO A 15 24.40 -8.71 0.79
N GLU A 16 24.61 -9.79 1.56
CA GLU A 16 23.57 -10.36 2.41
C GLU A 16 23.23 -9.42 3.57
N HIS A 17 24.24 -8.75 4.14
CA HIS A 17 24.02 -7.71 5.14
C HIS A 17 23.27 -6.52 4.56
N VAL A 18 23.58 -6.11 3.32
CA VAL A 18 22.84 -5.03 2.66
C VAL A 18 21.38 -5.41 2.48
N GLN A 19 21.10 -6.62 1.97
CA GLN A 19 19.73 -7.10 1.79
C GLN A 19 18.95 -7.11 3.10
N PHE A 20 19.57 -7.54 4.21
CA PHE A 20 18.95 -7.46 5.53
C PHE A 20 18.57 -6.02 5.89
N TRP A 21 19.47 -5.05 5.69
CA TRP A 21 19.21 -3.65 6.01
C TRP A 21 18.19 -2.99 5.08
N GLU A 22 18.12 -3.41 3.81
CA GLU A 22 17.06 -2.99 2.88
C GLU A 22 15.69 -3.46 3.36
N VAL A 23 15.55 -4.76 3.68
CA VAL A 23 14.31 -5.33 4.22
C VAL A 23 13.93 -4.66 5.54
N PHE A 24 14.88 -4.53 6.47
CA PHE A 24 14.62 -3.90 7.77
C PHE A 24 14.20 -2.44 7.62
N GLY A 25 14.86 -1.68 6.74
CA GLY A 25 14.54 -0.29 6.45
C GLY A 25 13.11 -0.14 5.92
N SER A 26 12.72 -0.96 4.95
CA SER A 26 11.36 -0.98 4.39
C SER A 26 10.31 -1.38 5.43
N PHE A 27 10.58 -2.42 6.23
CA PHE A 27 9.70 -2.82 7.33
C PHE A 27 9.52 -1.69 8.36
N TRP A 28 10.63 -1.06 8.78
CA TRP A 28 10.60 0.01 9.77
C TRP A 28 9.86 1.25 9.25
N TRP A 29 9.98 1.55 7.96
CA TRP A 29 9.19 2.59 7.30
C TRP A 29 7.69 2.30 7.42
N SER A 30 7.25 1.07 7.15
CA SER A 30 5.85 0.66 7.31
C SER A 30 5.36 0.83 8.75
N VAL A 31 6.13 0.40 9.75
CA VAL A 31 5.80 0.57 11.17
C VAL A 31 5.66 2.06 11.53
N THR A 32 6.58 2.89 11.06
CA THR A 32 6.54 4.35 11.29
C THR A 32 5.28 4.98 10.69
N CYS A 33 4.88 4.57 9.48
CA CYS A 33 3.64 5.02 8.86
C CYS A 33 2.42 4.63 9.68
N LEU A 34 2.36 3.40 10.20
CA LEU A 34 1.28 2.97 11.09
C LEU A 34 1.23 3.80 12.39
N GLY A 35 2.38 4.23 12.92
CA GLY A 35 2.44 5.19 14.03
C GLY A 35 1.77 6.53 13.71
N MET A 36 1.83 7.00 12.45
CA MET A 36 1.12 8.22 12.03
C MET A 36 -0.40 8.05 11.99
N VAL A 37 -0.90 6.84 11.71
CA VAL A 37 -2.34 6.51 11.82
C VAL A 37 -2.81 6.63 13.25
N ASP A 38 -2.05 6.08 14.20
CA ASP A 38 -2.39 6.19 15.62
C ASP A 38 -2.38 7.64 16.11
N GLN A 39 -1.33 8.40 15.75
CA GLN A 39 -1.24 9.83 16.06
C GLN A 39 -2.37 10.66 15.42
N PHE A 40 -2.82 10.30 14.22
CA PHE A 40 -3.96 10.95 13.59
C PHE A 40 -5.28 10.67 14.34
N ARG A 41 -5.47 9.45 14.87
CA ARG A 41 -6.71 9.03 15.54
C ARG A 41 -6.79 9.47 17.00
N HIS A 42 -5.67 9.41 17.71
CA HIS A 42 -5.63 9.54 19.17
C HIS A 42 -4.65 10.62 19.65
N GLY A 43 -3.80 11.13 18.77
CA GLY A 43 -2.79 12.14 19.11
C GLY A 43 -3.35 13.56 19.17
N PRO A 44 -2.55 14.51 19.68
CA PRO A 44 -2.98 15.90 19.87
C PRO A 44 -3.08 16.72 18.56
N ASP A 45 -2.66 16.16 17.42
CA ASP A 45 -2.62 16.85 16.13
C ASP A 45 -3.11 15.92 14.98
N PRO A 46 -4.44 15.87 14.73
CA PRO A 46 -5.06 15.02 13.71
C PRO A 46 -4.96 15.64 12.31
N SER A 47 -3.73 15.90 11.85
CA SER A 47 -3.50 16.56 10.56
C SER A 47 -3.69 15.62 9.36
N ILE A 48 -4.13 16.17 8.23
CA ILE A 48 -4.25 15.44 6.96
C ILE A 48 -2.90 14.86 6.49
N GLU A 49 -1.79 15.50 6.83
CA GLU A 49 -0.45 15.02 6.54
C GLU A 49 -0.19 13.67 7.24
N ARG A 50 -0.52 13.56 8.53
CA ARG A 50 -0.37 12.29 9.26
C ARG A 50 -1.28 11.21 8.70
N ALA A 51 -2.53 11.53 8.39
CA ALA A 51 -3.45 10.59 7.74
C ALA A 51 -2.88 10.07 6.41
N THR A 52 -2.34 10.96 5.58
CA THR A 52 -1.77 10.62 4.27
C THR A 52 -0.48 9.81 4.40
N ILE A 53 0.41 10.16 5.34
CA ILE A 53 1.61 9.36 5.62
C ILE A 53 1.23 7.96 6.12
N GLY A 54 0.17 7.85 6.92
CA GLY A 54 -0.34 6.56 7.39
C GLY A 54 -0.68 5.57 6.28
N ARG A 55 -1.12 6.07 5.11
CA ARG A 55 -1.39 5.25 3.91
C ARG A 55 -0.13 4.74 3.21
N ARG A 56 1.04 5.30 3.51
CA ARG A 56 2.32 4.89 2.88
C ARG A 56 2.93 3.64 3.49
N ALA A 57 2.26 3.01 4.47
CA ALA A 57 2.72 1.76 5.04
C ALA A 57 2.88 0.65 3.97
N THR A 58 2.05 0.69 2.92
CA THR A 58 2.10 -0.25 1.79
C THR A 58 3.33 -0.10 0.90
N GLU A 59 4.00 1.05 0.90
CA GLU A 59 5.27 1.25 0.17
C GLU A 59 6.36 0.35 0.75
N GLY A 60 6.55 0.37 2.08
CA GLY A 60 7.52 -0.52 2.73
C GLY A 60 7.11 -1.99 2.66
N GLN A 61 5.80 -2.29 2.69
CA GLN A 61 5.32 -3.66 2.56
C GLN A 61 5.63 -4.22 1.17
N VAL A 62 5.44 -3.44 0.09
CA VAL A 62 5.71 -3.94 -1.27
C VAL A 62 7.20 -4.20 -1.47
N ASP A 63 8.06 -3.36 -0.89
CA ASP A 63 9.51 -3.57 -0.95
C ASP A 63 9.90 -4.86 -0.22
N CYS A 64 9.33 -5.10 0.97
CA CYS A 64 9.55 -6.35 1.70
C CYS A 64 9.10 -7.58 0.89
N VAL A 65 7.91 -7.57 0.28
CA VAL A 65 7.45 -8.74 -0.49
C VAL A 65 8.28 -8.94 -1.76
N ASN A 66 8.71 -7.86 -2.42
CA ASN A 66 9.60 -7.94 -3.58
C ASN A 66 10.97 -8.54 -3.23
N LEU A 67 11.50 -8.25 -2.04
CA LEU A 67 12.81 -8.72 -1.59
C LEU A 67 12.77 -10.12 -0.98
N LEU A 68 11.69 -10.48 -0.27
CA LEU A 68 11.60 -11.71 0.52
C LEU A 68 10.87 -12.85 -0.19
N ILE A 69 9.80 -12.53 -0.90
CA ILE A 69 8.89 -13.51 -1.50
C ILE A 69 8.52 -13.07 -2.91
N PRO A 70 9.48 -12.91 -3.84
CA PRO A 70 9.17 -12.47 -5.20
C PRO A 70 8.28 -13.47 -5.93
N GLY A 71 7.45 -12.98 -6.84
CA GLY A 71 6.55 -13.82 -7.64
C GLY A 71 5.48 -13.01 -8.36
N PRO A 72 4.68 -13.66 -9.21
CA PRO A 72 3.72 -12.97 -10.06
C PRO A 72 2.59 -12.36 -9.24
N VAL A 73 2.13 -11.20 -9.72
CA VAL A 73 0.98 -10.45 -9.22
C VAL A 73 0.25 -9.82 -10.40
N ALA A 74 -1.04 -9.54 -10.23
CA ALA A 74 -1.83 -8.84 -11.24
C ALA A 74 -2.72 -7.78 -10.60
N ILE A 75 -2.88 -6.64 -11.26
CA ILE A 75 -3.94 -5.69 -10.91
C ILE A 75 -5.11 -5.99 -11.85
N PRO A 76 -6.29 -6.35 -11.32
CA PRO A 76 -7.45 -6.57 -12.17
C PRO A 76 -7.91 -5.24 -12.78
N ASP A 77 -8.60 -5.33 -13.92
CA ASP A 77 -9.18 -4.14 -14.54
C ASP A 77 -10.21 -3.50 -13.59
N PRO A 78 -10.25 -2.16 -13.50
CA PRO A 78 -11.19 -1.46 -12.65
C PRO A 78 -12.63 -1.75 -13.10
N VAL A 79 -13.48 -2.15 -12.16
CA VAL A 79 -14.91 -2.34 -12.41
C VAL A 79 -15.56 -0.97 -12.47
N ARG A 80 -16.14 -0.63 -13.62
CA ARG A 80 -16.96 0.59 -13.75
C ARG A 80 -18.39 0.26 -13.39
N ASP A 81 -18.95 0.96 -12.42
CA ASP A 81 -20.38 0.91 -12.16
C ASP A 81 -21.12 1.74 -13.22
N GLU A 82 -21.34 1.13 -14.38
CA GLU A 82 -22.15 1.72 -15.46
C GLU A 82 -23.64 1.82 -15.10
N GLN A 83 -24.07 1.29 -13.94
CA GLN A 83 -25.46 1.25 -13.49
C GLN A 83 -25.81 2.39 -12.54
N ASN A 84 -24.82 3.13 -12.04
CA ASN A 84 -25.08 4.35 -11.31
C ASN A 84 -25.65 5.40 -12.29
N LEU A 85 -26.91 5.79 -12.12
CA LEU A 85 -27.61 6.75 -12.98
C LEU A 85 -27.66 8.17 -12.38
N ASP A 86 -27.14 8.34 -11.15
CA ASP A 86 -27.22 9.61 -10.42
C ASP A 86 -26.11 10.57 -10.87
N SER A 87 -26.43 11.85 -11.11
CA SER A 87 -25.44 12.84 -11.57
C SER A 87 -25.42 14.10 -10.71
N PRO A 88 -24.24 14.66 -10.38
CA PRO A 88 -22.89 14.10 -10.62
C PRO A 88 -22.56 12.98 -9.64
N HIS A 89 -21.77 11.99 -10.09
CA HIS A 89 -21.30 10.89 -9.24
C HIS A 89 -20.30 11.39 -8.19
N ALA A 90 -20.20 10.66 -7.07
CA ALA A 90 -19.23 10.96 -6.02
C ALA A 90 -17.79 11.02 -6.56
N GLU A 91 -17.44 10.13 -7.51
CA GLU A 91 -16.13 10.12 -8.15
C GLU A 91 -15.85 11.38 -8.98
N GLU A 92 -16.86 11.90 -9.69
CA GLU A 92 -16.74 13.12 -10.48
C GLU A 92 -16.53 14.34 -9.58
N LEU A 93 -17.27 14.39 -8.46
CA LEU A 93 -17.10 15.44 -7.46
C LEU A 93 -15.71 15.40 -6.83
N LEU A 94 -15.22 14.23 -6.44
CA LEU A 94 -13.88 14.06 -5.88
C LEU A 94 -12.79 14.40 -6.91
N ALA A 95 -12.96 13.99 -8.17
CA ALA A 95 -12.05 14.35 -9.26
C ALA A 95 -11.99 15.88 -9.45
N ALA A 96 -13.15 16.56 -9.46
CA ALA A 96 -13.22 18.01 -9.57
C ALA A 96 -12.55 18.73 -8.38
N VAL A 97 -12.76 18.24 -7.16
CA VAL A 97 -12.10 18.77 -5.95
C VAL A 97 -10.57 18.60 -6.06
N SER A 98 -10.12 17.43 -6.50
CA SER A 98 -8.69 17.14 -6.67
C SER A 98 -8.03 18.05 -7.71
N ALA A 99 -8.72 18.31 -8.83
CA ALA A 99 -8.27 19.24 -9.87
C ALA A 99 -8.19 20.67 -9.32
N PHE A 100 -9.26 21.17 -8.69
CA PHE A 100 -9.28 22.51 -8.10
C PHE A 100 -8.15 22.74 -7.09
N LEU A 101 -7.86 21.74 -6.24
CA LEU A 101 -6.75 21.82 -5.29
C LEU A 101 -5.39 21.99 -5.98
N ARG A 102 -5.18 21.32 -7.11
CA ARG A 102 -3.90 21.34 -7.85
C ARG A 102 -3.76 22.53 -8.79
N ASP A 103 -4.83 22.86 -9.49
CA ASP A 103 -4.80 23.79 -10.60
C ASP A 103 -5.05 25.23 -10.11
N ASP A 104 -5.91 25.41 -9.10
CA ASP A 104 -6.26 26.73 -8.59
C ASP A 104 -5.60 27.02 -7.23
N VAL A 105 -5.87 26.18 -6.22
CA VAL A 105 -5.45 26.47 -4.83
C VAL A 105 -3.93 26.46 -4.70
N MET A 106 -3.24 25.49 -5.29
CA MET A 106 -1.78 25.44 -5.26
C MET A 106 -1.14 26.64 -5.98
N GLN A 107 -1.75 27.13 -7.07
CA GLN A 107 -1.24 28.30 -7.80
C GLN A 107 -1.47 29.60 -7.02
N ALA A 108 -2.62 29.72 -6.36
CA ALA A 108 -3.01 30.90 -5.59
C ALA A 108 -2.39 30.98 -4.17
N THR A 109 -1.70 29.94 -3.71
CA THR A 109 -1.13 29.86 -2.36
C THR A 109 0.35 29.54 -2.38
N GLU A 110 1.04 29.76 -1.26
CA GLU A 110 2.47 29.47 -1.08
C GLU A 110 2.74 28.73 0.24
N GLY A 111 3.99 28.31 0.43
CA GLY A 111 4.46 27.70 1.68
C GLY A 111 3.61 26.52 2.14
N ARG A 112 3.23 26.55 3.42
CA ARG A 112 2.46 25.46 4.06
C ARG A 112 1.11 25.22 3.41
N THR A 113 0.39 26.26 3.01
CA THR A 113 -0.95 26.10 2.42
C THR A 113 -0.88 25.42 1.07
N ARG A 114 0.08 25.80 0.22
CA ARG A 114 0.34 25.12 -1.07
C ARG A 114 0.68 23.64 -0.85
N PHE A 115 1.51 23.36 0.14
CA PHE A 115 1.86 21.99 0.50
C PHE A 115 0.65 21.17 0.93
N LEU A 116 -0.18 21.70 1.83
CA LEU A 116 -1.40 21.05 2.30
C LEU A 116 -2.42 20.85 1.17
N ALA A 117 -2.56 21.79 0.24
CA ALA A 117 -3.41 21.62 -0.94
C ALA A 117 -2.97 20.39 -1.78
N ARG A 118 -1.67 20.22 -1.99
CA ARG A 118 -1.11 19.04 -2.68
C ARG A 118 -1.38 17.75 -1.90
N VAL A 119 -1.18 17.75 -0.58
CA VAL A 119 -1.43 16.59 0.28
C VAL A 119 -2.91 16.21 0.23
N SER A 120 -3.81 17.18 0.36
CA SER A 120 -5.25 16.98 0.26
C SER A 120 -5.67 16.43 -1.10
N ALA A 121 -5.13 16.94 -2.21
CA ALA A 121 -5.42 16.41 -3.54
C ALA A 121 -4.99 14.94 -3.68
N ASN A 122 -3.82 14.58 -3.13
CA ASN A 122 -3.37 13.19 -3.12
C ASN A 122 -4.30 12.30 -2.28
N ALA A 123 -4.73 12.76 -1.10
CA ALA A 123 -5.69 12.05 -0.26
C ALA A 123 -7.04 11.87 -0.97
N THR A 124 -7.53 12.90 -1.68
CA THR A 124 -8.74 12.81 -2.51
C THR A 124 -8.62 11.74 -3.60
N ASP A 125 -7.47 11.67 -4.27
CA ASP A 125 -7.26 10.64 -5.29
C ASP A 125 -7.20 9.21 -4.71
N VAL A 126 -6.69 9.05 -3.48
CA VAL A 126 -6.71 7.76 -2.76
C VAL A 126 -8.17 7.35 -2.52
N VAL A 127 -9.00 8.24 -1.98
CA VAL A 127 -10.43 7.96 -1.75
C VAL A 127 -11.15 7.63 -3.05
N LEU A 128 -10.83 8.33 -4.15
CA LEU A 128 -11.41 8.05 -5.46
C LEU A 128 -11.05 6.64 -5.95
N ARG A 129 -9.81 6.17 -5.74
CA ARG A 129 -9.43 4.78 -6.04
C ARG A 129 -10.08 3.77 -5.09
N GLU A 130 -10.26 4.12 -3.81
CA GLU A 130 -11.00 3.26 -2.87
C GLU A 130 -12.43 3.02 -3.33
N ILE A 131 -13.14 4.07 -3.78
CA ILE A 131 -14.52 3.93 -4.28
C ILE A 131 -14.58 2.98 -5.48
N ARG A 132 -13.56 2.99 -6.34
CA ARG A 132 -13.50 2.17 -7.56
C ARG A 132 -13.10 0.72 -7.30
N ASP A 133 -12.05 0.53 -6.52
CA ASP A 133 -11.27 -0.71 -6.56
C ASP A 133 -11.37 -1.53 -5.26
N LEU A 134 -11.73 -0.90 -4.14
CA LEU A 134 -11.60 -1.51 -2.81
C LEU A 134 -12.49 -2.74 -2.61
N ASP A 135 -13.72 -2.69 -3.11
CA ASP A 135 -14.67 -3.81 -2.95
C ASP A 135 -14.24 -5.04 -3.74
N LEU A 136 -13.76 -4.83 -4.98
CA LEU A 136 -13.16 -5.89 -5.78
C LEU A 136 -11.94 -6.50 -5.08
N TYR A 137 -11.03 -5.65 -4.57
CA TYR A 137 -9.81 -6.13 -3.92
C TYR A 137 -10.11 -6.90 -2.62
N ARG A 138 -11.09 -6.45 -1.84
CA ARG A 138 -11.58 -7.17 -0.65
C ARG A 138 -12.23 -8.50 -1.01
N GLN A 139 -12.97 -8.56 -2.11
CA GLN A 139 -13.54 -9.80 -2.61
C GLN A 139 -12.44 -10.80 -2.99
N MET A 140 -11.45 -10.36 -3.76
CA MET A 140 -10.30 -11.19 -4.14
C MET A 140 -9.52 -11.69 -2.92
N GLU A 141 -9.27 -10.82 -1.94
CA GLU A 141 -8.59 -11.17 -0.69
C GLU A 141 -9.37 -12.24 0.08
N ARG A 142 -10.69 -12.05 0.24
CA ARG A 142 -11.57 -13.00 0.91
C ARG A 142 -11.56 -14.34 0.20
N GLU A 143 -11.68 -14.36 -1.12
CA GLU A 143 -11.64 -15.59 -1.93
C GLU A 143 -10.30 -16.33 -1.80
N SER A 144 -9.19 -15.59 -1.80
CA SER A 144 -7.86 -16.14 -1.59
C SER A 144 -7.70 -16.76 -0.20
N LEU A 145 -8.20 -16.10 0.85
CA LEU A 145 -8.14 -16.62 2.22
C LEU A 145 -9.06 -17.82 2.43
N CYS A 146 -10.27 -17.80 1.86
CA CYS A 146 -11.18 -18.94 1.85
C CYS A 146 -10.51 -20.17 1.24
N LYS A 147 -9.82 -20.02 0.10
CA LYS A 147 -9.04 -21.09 -0.53
C LYS A 147 -7.88 -21.57 0.37
N LEU A 148 -7.11 -20.64 0.92
CA LEU A 148 -5.96 -20.96 1.79
C LEU A 148 -6.38 -21.78 3.01
N PHE A 149 -7.51 -21.45 3.62
CA PHE A 149 -8.02 -22.15 4.80
C PHE A 149 -9.00 -23.27 4.50
N SER A 150 -9.36 -23.49 3.24
CA SER A 150 -10.41 -24.44 2.84
C SER A 150 -11.74 -24.21 3.58
N VAL A 151 -12.15 -22.94 3.70
CA VAL A 151 -13.41 -22.52 4.35
C VAL A 151 -14.29 -21.68 3.43
N GLU A 152 -15.58 -21.65 3.72
CA GLU A 152 -16.58 -20.90 2.96
C GLU A 152 -17.35 -19.94 3.87
N ASN A 153 -17.91 -18.86 3.28
CA ASN A 153 -18.83 -17.93 3.94
C ASN A 153 -18.33 -17.24 5.23
N GLU A 154 -17.02 -17.17 5.45
CA GLU A 154 -16.44 -16.38 6.55
C GLU A 154 -16.24 -14.91 6.15
N SER A 155 -16.35 -14.03 7.15
CA SER A 155 -16.07 -12.61 6.95
C SER A 155 -14.58 -12.38 6.72
N LEU A 156 -14.25 -11.34 5.95
CA LEU A 156 -12.85 -10.97 5.67
C LEU A 156 -12.08 -10.68 6.98
N GLU A 157 -12.73 -10.07 7.97
CA GLU A 157 -12.12 -9.80 9.27
C GLU A 157 -11.72 -11.08 10.01
N ALA A 158 -12.61 -12.08 10.08
CA ALA A 158 -12.31 -13.36 10.73
C ALA A 158 -11.17 -14.09 10.02
N LEU A 159 -11.18 -14.09 8.68
CA LEU A 159 -10.13 -14.70 7.86
C LEU A 159 -8.77 -14.02 8.07
N ARG A 160 -8.72 -12.69 8.14
CA ARG A 160 -7.50 -11.93 8.46
C ARG A 160 -6.96 -12.27 9.85
N TRP A 161 -7.82 -12.38 10.85
CA TRP A 161 -7.40 -12.78 12.19
C TRP A 161 -6.85 -14.20 12.22
N ARG A 162 -7.49 -15.14 11.51
CA ARG A 162 -6.97 -16.50 11.36
C ARG A 162 -5.59 -16.52 10.69
N LEU A 163 -5.38 -15.69 9.67
CA LEU A 163 -4.05 -15.53 9.05
C LEU A 163 -3.02 -15.02 10.06
N VAL A 164 -3.35 -14.00 10.85
CA VAL A 164 -2.47 -13.48 11.89
C VAL A 164 -2.12 -14.54 12.94
N GLU A 165 -3.10 -15.31 13.40
CA GLU A 165 -2.88 -16.40 14.36
C GLU A 165 -1.99 -17.49 13.79
N MET A 166 -2.23 -17.88 12.53
CA MET A 166 -1.41 -18.86 11.81
C MET A 166 0.04 -18.38 11.65
N LEU A 167 0.26 -17.12 11.22
CA LEU A 167 1.59 -16.53 11.05
C LEU A 167 2.37 -16.38 12.37
N ARG A 168 1.68 -16.29 13.50
CA ARG A 168 2.31 -16.28 14.84
C ARG A 168 2.62 -17.67 15.37
N GLY A 169 2.05 -18.71 14.77
CA GLY A 169 2.28 -20.10 15.15
C GLY A 169 3.69 -20.56 14.79
N VAL A 170 4.29 -21.40 15.65
CA VAL A 170 5.67 -21.91 15.47
C VAL A 170 5.77 -22.84 14.26
N ASP A 171 4.68 -23.49 13.87
CA ASP A 171 4.62 -24.44 12.75
C ASP A 171 4.23 -23.79 11.42
N CYS A 172 4.23 -22.44 11.33
CA CYS A 172 3.89 -21.75 10.10
C CYS A 172 4.92 -22.00 9.00
N ARG A 173 4.45 -22.57 7.89
CA ARG A 173 5.25 -22.81 6.69
C ARG A 173 5.33 -21.54 5.84
N LEU A 174 6.33 -20.70 6.12
CA LEU A 174 6.57 -19.47 5.35
C LEU A 174 7.01 -19.75 3.90
N ASP A 175 7.37 -20.99 3.58
CA ASP A 175 7.68 -21.48 2.24
C ASP A 175 6.44 -21.92 1.43
N ASP A 176 5.23 -21.81 2.00
CA ASP A 176 3.98 -22.12 1.30
C ASP A 176 3.71 -21.10 0.19
N GLU A 177 3.74 -21.55 -1.07
CA GLU A 177 3.55 -20.71 -2.25
C GLU A 177 2.17 -20.03 -2.28
N ALA A 178 1.11 -20.69 -1.80
CA ALA A 178 -0.23 -20.11 -1.78
C ALA A 178 -0.32 -18.98 -0.74
N LEU A 179 0.34 -19.15 0.42
CA LEU A 179 0.47 -18.09 1.42
C LEU A 179 1.27 -16.91 0.86
N GLN A 180 2.43 -17.15 0.25
CA GLN A 180 3.26 -16.07 -0.30
C GLN A 180 2.54 -15.32 -1.43
N ALA A 181 1.88 -16.03 -2.34
CA ALA A 181 1.07 -15.43 -3.40
C ALA A 181 -0.05 -14.55 -2.83
N HIS A 182 -0.74 -15.02 -1.78
CA HIS A 182 -1.76 -14.25 -1.08
C HIS A 182 -1.20 -12.95 -0.49
N LEU A 183 -0.10 -13.03 0.24
CA LEU A 183 0.54 -11.87 0.88
C LEU A 183 1.01 -10.83 -0.15
N ARG A 184 1.71 -11.27 -1.21
CA ARG A 184 2.13 -10.42 -2.33
C ARG A 184 0.95 -9.69 -2.96
N GLN A 185 -0.07 -10.45 -3.37
CA GLN A 185 -1.21 -9.92 -4.11
C GLN A 185 -2.01 -8.91 -3.29
N THR A 186 -2.18 -9.16 -1.99
CA THR A 186 -2.91 -8.26 -1.08
C THR A 186 -2.19 -6.92 -0.91
N VAL A 187 -0.86 -6.95 -0.75
CA VAL A 187 -0.03 -5.74 -0.64
C VAL A 187 -0.06 -4.93 -1.94
N VAL A 188 0.07 -5.60 -3.10
CA VAL A 188 0.05 -4.96 -4.41
C VAL A 188 -1.29 -4.28 -4.70
N ASN A 189 -2.40 -4.95 -4.39
CA ASN A 189 -3.74 -4.38 -4.52
C ASN A 189 -3.89 -3.13 -3.65
N GLN A 190 -3.52 -3.18 -2.37
CA GLN A 190 -3.66 -2.03 -1.49
C GLN A 190 -2.73 -0.87 -1.90
N LEU A 191 -1.51 -1.16 -2.37
CA LEU A 191 -0.59 -0.15 -2.88
C LEU A 191 -1.10 0.52 -4.16
N ALA A 192 -1.80 -0.20 -5.06
CA ALA A 192 -2.41 0.39 -6.24
C ALA A 192 -3.43 1.49 -5.88
N ILE A 193 -4.12 1.34 -4.75
CA ILE A 193 -4.99 2.37 -4.17
C ILE A 193 -4.17 3.49 -3.51
N ASP A 194 -3.21 3.14 -2.65
CA ASP A 194 -2.51 4.12 -1.84
C ASP A 194 -1.54 5.00 -2.65
N ASN A 195 -0.73 4.38 -3.52
CA ASN A 195 0.26 5.06 -4.34
C ASN A 195 0.60 4.26 -5.63
N PRO A 196 -0.19 4.41 -6.71
CA PRO A 196 0.02 3.66 -7.96
C PRO A 196 1.30 4.05 -8.71
N LYS A 197 1.99 5.12 -8.28
CA LYS A 197 3.23 5.60 -8.90
C LYS A 197 4.48 5.12 -8.15
N TYR A 198 4.31 4.38 -7.05
CA TYR A 198 5.45 3.87 -6.29
C TYR A 198 6.26 2.87 -7.12
N ILE A 199 7.58 3.01 -7.10
CA ILE A 199 8.46 2.21 -7.97
C ILE A 199 8.40 0.71 -7.63
N GLY A 200 8.21 0.38 -6.35
CA GLY A 200 8.04 -1.00 -5.89
C GLY A 200 6.81 -1.70 -6.50
N LEU A 201 5.75 -0.94 -6.83
CA LEU A 201 4.59 -1.49 -7.54
C LEU A 201 4.95 -1.92 -8.96
N LYS A 202 5.67 -1.06 -9.69
CA LYS A 202 6.14 -1.36 -11.05
C LYS A 202 7.09 -2.55 -11.05
N HIS A 203 7.96 -2.65 -10.04
CA HIS A 203 8.85 -3.80 -9.87
C HIS A 203 8.06 -5.10 -9.66
N ALA A 204 7.04 -5.09 -8.79
CA ALA A 204 6.19 -6.26 -8.55
C ALA A 204 5.48 -6.72 -9.83
N LEU A 205 4.89 -5.80 -10.60
CA LEU A 205 4.18 -6.12 -11.84
C LEU A 205 5.09 -6.64 -12.97
N ASN A 206 6.36 -6.21 -12.99
CA ASN A 206 7.33 -6.67 -13.98
C ASN A 206 8.01 -7.99 -13.62
N SER A 207 7.83 -8.45 -12.38
CA SER A 207 8.37 -9.72 -11.88
C SER A 207 7.39 -10.89 -12.11
N ALA A 208 6.28 -10.63 -12.83
CA ALA A 208 5.25 -11.59 -13.20
C ALA A 208 5.56 -12.35 -14.49
#